data_AF-A0A522LQ78-F1
#
_entry.id   AF-A0A522LQ78-F1
#
_cell.length_a   1.000
_cell.length_b   1.000
_cell.length_c   1.000
_cell.angle_alpha   90.00
_cell.angle_beta   90.00
_cell.angle_gamma   90.00
#
_symmetry.space_group_name_H-M   'P 1'
#
loop_
_entity.id
_entity.type
_entity.pdbx_description
1 polymer ?
#
loop_
_entity_poly.entity_id
_entity_poly.type
_entity_poly.pdbx_seq_one_letter_code
_entity_poly.pdbx_strand_id
1 'polypeptide(L)'
;MKSDSNDYVIRVFSSPLKIDAAHWNALLSQQPEANPFMRHEYLAALHESSSATPQTGWTPRFLTLWRDEVLVAACALYLKDHSYGEYVFDWAWANAYEQHRLAYYPKAVVASPFTPVPGARLLARDAPARHALVKALVQWCGEQHLSSLHLLFLSEP
;
A
#
# COMPACT_ATOMS: atom_id res chain seq x y z
N MET A 1 12.20 -29.32 -12.60
CA MET A 1 12.26 -28.94 -11.17
C MET A 1 13.08 -27.65 -11.08
N LYS A 2 12.43 -26.49 -11.14
CA LYS A 2 13.10 -25.17 -11.00
C LYS A 2 12.64 -24.58 -9.66
N SER A 3 13.59 -24.06 -8.89
CA SER A 3 13.49 -23.78 -7.46
C SER A 3 12.38 -22.78 -7.13
N ASP A 4 11.29 -23.28 -6.55
CA ASP A 4 10.17 -22.50 -6.01
C ASP A 4 10.45 -22.08 -4.55
N SER A 5 11.69 -21.70 -4.24
CA SER A 5 12.03 -21.16 -2.92
C SER A 5 11.61 -19.71 -2.88
N ASN A 6 10.37 -19.47 -2.48
CA ASN A 6 9.81 -18.14 -2.30
C ASN A 6 10.32 -17.54 -0.98
N ASP A 7 11.65 -17.33 -0.85
CA ASP A 7 12.35 -16.82 0.34
C ASP A 7 12.13 -15.31 0.57
N TYR A 8 10.88 -14.87 0.50
CA TYR A 8 10.52 -13.51 0.87
C TYR A 8 10.20 -13.44 2.35
N VAL A 9 10.84 -12.52 3.06
CA VAL A 9 10.41 -12.11 4.40
C VAL A 9 9.43 -10.95 4.25
N ILE A 10 8.18 -11.19 4.66
CA ILE A 10 7.15 -10.14 4.72
C ILE A 10 7.33 -9.34 6.01
N ARG A 11 7.42 -8.02 5.91
CA ARG A 11 7.39 -7.11 7.07
C ARG A 11 6.32 -6.05 6.89
N VAL A 12 5.58 -5.76 7.96
CA VAL A 12 4.54 -4.72 7.98
C VAL A 12 4.93 -3.64 8.98
N PHE A 13 5.11 -2.42 8.50
CA PHE A 13 5.52 -1.28 9.31
C PHE A 13 4.37 -0.32 9.57
N SER A 14 4.31 0.18 10.80
CA SER A 14 3.30 1.14 11.24
C SER A 14 3.62 2.60 10.87
N SER A 15 4.66 2.85 10.06
CA SER A 15 5.08 4.19 9.63
C SER A 15 6.17 4.06 8.55
N PRO A 16 6.23 4.96 7.56
CA PRO A 16 7.36 5.03 6.62
C PRO A 16 8.69 5.29 7.32
N LEU A 17 8.68 5.98 8.48
CA LEU A 17 9.89 6.31 9.26
C LEU A 17 10.63 5.07 9.80
N LYS A 18 9.98 3.90 9.82
CA LYS A 18 10.58 2.62 10.23
C LYS A 18 11.26 1.88 9.08
N ILE A 19 11.21 2.43 7.87
CA ILE A 19 11.82 1.88 6.67
C ILE A 19 12.99 2.77 6.29
N ASP A 20 14.13 2.15 5.98
CA ASP A 20 15.28 2.88 5.47
C ASP A 20 14.93 3.62 4.16
N ALA A 21 15.20 4.93 4.14
CA ALA A 21 14.84 5.80 3.03
C ALA A 21 15.61 5.43 1.75
N ALA A 22 16.87 5.01 1.86
CA ALA A 22 17.68 4.64 0.72
C ALA A 22 17.16 3.34 0.08
N HIS A 23 16.77 2.34 0.88
CA HIS A 23 16.13 1.13 0.37
C HIS A 23 14.82 1.42 -0.36
N TRP A 24 13.96 2.24 0.24
CA TRP A 24 12.68 2.60 -0.38
C TRP A 24 12.88 3.38 -1.67
N ASN A 25 13.70 4.44 -1.64
CA ASN A 25 13.94 5.30 -2.80
C ASN A 25 14.67 4.56 -3.94
N ALA A 26 15.58 3.63 -3.62
CA ALA A 26 16.23 2.78 -4.62
C ALA A 26 15.25 1.80 -5.29
N LEU A 27 14.21 1.35 -4.59
CA LEU A 27 13.16 0.53 -5.18
C LEU A 27 12.21 1.38 -6.04
N LEU A 28 11.87 2.58 -5.57
CA LEU A 28 11.04 3.52 -6.31
C LEU A 28 11.69 3.95 -7.62
N SER A 29 12.99 4.25 -7.64
CA SER A 29 13.70 4.73 -8.84
C SER A 29 13.75 3.70 -9.98
N GLN A 30 13.47 2.43 -9.68
CA GLN A 30 13.38 1.35 -10.67
C GLN A 30 11.99 1.22 -11.31
N GLN A 31 11.01 2.01 -10.85
CA GLN A 31 9.65 1.94 -11.39
C GLN A 31 9.51 2.82 -12.65
N PRO A 32 8.80 2.36 -13.69
CA PRO A 32 8.58 3.13 -14.93
C PRO A 32 7.93 4.50 -14.70
N GLU A 33 7.05 4.61 -13.68
CA GLU A 33 6.29 5.82 -13.33
C GLU A 33 6.62 6.27 -11.90
N ALA A 34 7.92 6.36 -11.60
CA ALA A 34 8.42 6.87 -10.34
C ALA A 34 8.15 8.38 -10.24
N ASN A 35 7.35 8.79 -9.25
CA ASN A 35 7.02 10.19 -9.01
C ASN A 35 7.32 10.61 -7.55
N PRO A 36 7.36 11.92 -7.25
CA PRO A 36 7.68 12.41 -5.91
C PRO A 36 6.72 11.92 -4.82
N PHE A 37 5.48 11.62 -5.16
CA PHE A 37 4.40 11.31 -4.20
C PHE A 37 4.50 9.92 -3.56
N MET A 38 5.47 9.12 -4.01
CA MET A 38 5.82 7.86 -3.41
C MET A 38 7.25 7.85 -2.89
N ARG A 39 7.97 8.97 -2.92
CA ARG A 39 9.29 9.07 -2.26
C ARG A 39 9.15 8.90 -0.76
N HIS A 40 10.19 8.36 -0.13
CA HIS A 40 10.22 8.18 1.32
C HIS A 40 9.99 9.51 2.04
N GLU A 41 10.67 10.57 1.62
CA GLU A 41 10.61 11.88 2.28
C GLU A 41 9.20 12.48 2.22
N TYR A 42 8.49 12.27 1.11
CA TYR A 42 7.11 12.71 0.94
C TYR A 42 6.16 11.96 1.89
N LEU A 43 6.28 10.63 1.94
CA LEU A 43 5.48 9.79 2.82
C LEU A 43 5.81 10.06 4.30
N ALA A 44 7.08 10.26 4.64
CA ALA A 44 7.52 10.66 5.97
C ALA A 44 6.91 12.00 6.38
N ALA A 45 7.00 13.02 5.53
CA ALA A 45 6.46 14.35 5.81
C ALA A 45 4.96 14.32 6.13
N LEU A 46 4.16 13.52 5.38
CA LEU A 46 2.73 13.36 5.65
C LEU A 46 2.44 12.73 7.02
N HIS A 47 3.33 11.88 7.53
CA HIS A 47 3.19 11.23 8.83
C HIS A 47 3.68 12.14 9.96
N GLU A 48 4.82 12.80 9.77
CA GLU A 48 5.41 13.74 10.73
C GLU A 48 4.54 14.99 10.92
N SER A 49 3.91 15.49 9.86
CA SER A 49 2.97 16.61 9.93
C SER A 49 1.61 16.23 10.49
N SER A 50 1.40 14.96 10.86
CA SER A 50 0.11 14.39 11.28
C SER A 50 -0.99 14.38 10.21
N SER A 51 -0.67 14.68 8.95
CA SER A 51 -1.65 14.74 7.85
C SER A 51 -2.25 13.37 7.51
N ALA A 52 -1.42 12.33 7.41
CA ALA A 52 -1.83 10.97 7.09
C ALA A 52 -1.56 10.03 8.28
N THR A 53 -2.41 10.12 9.30
CA THR A 53 -2.31 9.36 10.55
C THR A 53 -3.64 8.68 10.89
N PRO A 54 -3.68 7.74 11.85
CA PRO A 54 -4.94 7.17 12.32
C PRO A 54 -5.98 8.23 12.72
N GLN A 55 -5.55 9.36 13.30
CA GLN A 55 -6.42 10.46 13.71
C GLN A 55 -7.11 11.15 12.52
N THR A 56 -6.49 11.14 11.35
CA THR A 56 -7.09 11.64 10.08
C THR A 56 -7.65 10.50 9.22
N GLY A 57 -7.85 9.33 9.83
CA GLY A 57 -8.40 8.14 9.20
C GLY A 57 -7.40 7.34 8.36
N TRP A 58 -6.13 7.73 8.28
CA TRP A 58 -5.09 7.03 7.51
C TRP A 58 -4.22 6.16 8.42
N THR A 59 -4.66 4.93 8.73
CA THR A 59 -3.87 4.03 9.59
C THR A 59 -2.82 3.27 8.77
N PRO A 60 -1.51 3.55 8.90
CA PRO A 60 -0.48 2.95 8.04
C PRO A 60 -0.17 1.48 8.33
N ARG A 61 0.05 0.72 7.26
CA ARG A 61 0.48 -0.68 7.26
C ARG A 61 1.43 -0.95 6.09
N PHE A 62 2.54 -0.22 6.02
CA PHE A 62 3.51 -0.32 4.94
C PHE A 62 4.04 -1.75 4.83
N LEU A 63 3.64 -2.44 3.76
CA LEU A 63 3.98 -3.84 3.54
C LEU A 63 5.21 -3.92 2.63
N THR A 64 6.16 -4.75 3.03
CA THR A 64 7.45 -4.90 2.36
C THR A 64 7.81 -6.37 2.21
N LEU A 65 8.46 -6.71 1.11
CA LEU A 65 9.08 -8.00 0.86
C LEU A 65 10.60 -7.82 0.82
N TRP A 66 11.29 -8.69 1.54
CA TRP A 66 12.75 -8.69 1.64
C TRP A 66 13.31 -10.04 1.18
N ARG A 67 14.46 -10.01 0.52
CA ARG A 67 15.35 -11.17 0.37
C ARG A 67 16.65 -10.81 1.04
N ASP A 68 17.02 -11.53 2.09
CA ASP A 68 18.07 -11.12 3.00
C ASP A 68 17.83 -9.67 3.49
N GLU A 69 18.80 -8.78 3.32
CA GLU A 69 18.70 -7.36 3.66
C GLU A 69 18.22 -6.47 2.49
N VAL A 70 17.85 -7.07 1.37
CA VAL A 70 17.44 -6.34 0.16
C VAL A 70 15.93 -6.18 0.10
N LEU A 71 15.46 -4.94 0.09
CA LEU A 71 14.06 -4.63 -0.22
C LEU A 71 13.77 -4.91 -1.71
N VAL A 72 12.88 -5.86 -1.96
CA VAL A 72 12.57 -6.36 -3.32
C VAL A 72 11.18 -5.97 -3.80
N ALA A 73 10.23 -5.74 -2.89
CA ALA A 73 8.94 -5.15 -3.19
C ALA A 73 8.37 -4.39 -1.98
N ALA A 74 7.54 -3.38 -2.21
CA ALA A 74 6.89 -2.61 -1.16
C ALA A 74 5.65 -1.87 -1.65
N CYS A 75 4.77 -1.49 -0.73
CA CYS A 75 3.69 -0.56 -1.00
C CYS A 75 3.30 0.25 0.25
N ALA A 76 2.78 1.46 0.01
CA ALA A 76 2.17 2.29 1.05
C ALA A 76 0.69 1.90 1.19
N LEU A 77 0.39 1.06 2.18
CA LEU A 77 -0.96 0.57 2.49
C LEU A 77 -1.51 1.30 3.72
N TYR A 78 -2.79 1.65 3.67
CA TYR A 78 -3.52 2.30 4.74
C TYR A 78 -4.85 1.61 5.00
N LEU A 79 -5.21 1.45 6.28
CA LEU A 79 -6.56 1.08 6.69
C LEU A 79 -7.41 2.33 6.80
N LYS A 80 -8.64 2.23 6.29
CA LYS A 80 -9.61 3.32 6.21
C LYS A 80 -10.93 2.87 6.81
N ASP A 81 -11.43 3.66 7.77
CA ASP A 81 -12.79 3.52 8.32
C ASP A 81 -13.81 4.43 7.62
N HIS A 82 -13.34 5.22 6.65
CA HIS A 82 -14.14 6.10 5.79
C HIS A 82 -13.37 6.43 4.50
N SER A 83 -14.07 6.81 3.43
CA SER A 83 -13.43 7.18 2.15
C SER A 83 -12.88 8.62 2.06
N TYR A 84 -12.98 9.44 3.11
CA TYR A 84 -12.45 10.81 3.07
C TYR A 84 -10.93 10.85 2.79
N GLY A 85 -10.55 11.77 1.91
CA GLY A 85 -9.16 11.99 1.47
C GLY A 85 -8.68 11.06 0.36
N GLU A 86 -9.46 10.05 -0.03
CA GLU A 86 -9.10 9.13 -1.12
C GLU A 86 -9.34 9.74 -2.51
N TYR A 87 -10.15 10.81 -2.60
CA TYR A 87 -10.64 11.41 -3.85
C TYR A 87 -11.38 10.43 -4.78
N VAL A 88 -11.76 9.26 -4.25
CA VAL A 88 -12.69 8.30 -4.83
C VAL A 88 -13.87 8.18 -3.87
N PHE A 89 -15.08 8.39 -4.39
CA PHE A 89 -16.30 8.38 -3.59
C PHE A 89 -17.03 7.05 -3.74
N ASP A 90 -16.67 6.08 -2.90
CA ASP A 90 -17.20 4.71 -2.91
C ASP A 90 -18.65 4.56 -2.37
N TRP A 91 -19.49 5.60 -2.46
CA TRP A 91 -20.85 5.58 -1.91
C TRP A 91 -21.70 4.43 -2.45
N ALA A 92 -21.53 4.09 -3.74
CA ALA A 92 -22.23 2.98 -4.36
C ALA A 92 -21.85 1.63 -3.72
N TRP A 93 -20.56 1.43 -3.40
CA TRP A 93 -20.09 0.22 -2.73
C TRP A 93 -20.55 0.14 -1.29
N ALA A 94 -20.42 1.24 -0.54
CA ALA A 94 -20.89 1.30 0.84
C ALA A 94 -22.39 1.01 0.94
N ASN A 95 -23.21 1.61 0.06
CA ASN A 95 -24.65 1.35 0.00
C ASN A 95 -24.96 -0.11 -0.35
N ALA A 96 -24.24 -0.73 -1.29
CA ALA A 96 -24.44 -2.13 -1.65
C ALA A 96 -24.14 -3.08 -0.47
N TYR A 97 -23.05 -2.83 0.27
CA TYR A 97 -22.72 -3.60 1.48
C TYR A 97 -23.80 -3.45 2.55
N GLU A 98 -24.27 -2.23 2.79
CA GLU A 98 -25.34 -1.94 3.75
C GLU A 98 -26.66 -2.66 3.37
N GLN A 99 -27.02 -2.64 2.08
CA GLN A 99 -28.19 -3.39 1.57
C GLN A 99 -28.11 -4.89 1.85
N HIS A 100 -26.91 -5.45 1.91
CA HIS A 100 -26.64 -6.85 2.26
C HIS A 100 -26.27 -7.07 3.73
N ARG A 101 -26.35 -6.03 4.58
CA ARG A 101 -25.97 -6.05 6.00
C ARG A 101 -24.51 -6.49 6.24
N LEU A 102 -23.64 -6.18 5.30
CA LEU A 102 -22.20 -6.39 5.39
C LEU A 102 -21.51 -5.09 5.79
N ALA A 103 -20.42 -5.19 6.55
CA ALA A 103 -19.60 -4.04 6.88
C ALA A 103 -18.67 -3.69 5.71
N TYR A 104 -18.77 -2.47 5.17
CA TYR A 104 -17.88 -1.98 4.12
C TYR A 104 -16.53 -1.51 4.67
N TYR A 105 -16.47 -1.12 5.95
CA TYR A 105 -15.25 -0.71 6.63
C TYR A 105 -14.92 -1.68 7.79
N PRO A 106 -13.65 -1.80 8.19
CA PRO A 106 -12.47 -1.18 7.58
C PRO A 106 -12.11 -1.80 6.23
N LYS A 107 -11.63 -0.95 5.31
CA LYS A 107 -11.04 -1.38 4.03
C LYS A 107 -9.55 -1.05 3.98
N ALA A 108 -8.83 -1.75 3.11
CA ALA A 108 -7.42 -1.50 2.82
C ALA A 108 -7.26 -0.70 1.53
N VAL A 109 -6.39 0.31 1.54
CA VAL A 109 -6.09 1.16 0.37
C VAL A 109 -4.58 1.25 0.17
N VAL A 110 -4.11 0.91 -1.02
CA VAL A 110 -2.76 1.25 -1.47
C VAL A 110 -2.82 2.53 -2.31
N ALA A 111 -2.28 3.61 -1.76
CA ALA A 111 -2.31 4.93 -2.37
C ALA A 111 -1.21 5.84 -1.79
N SER A 112 -0.94 6.94 -2.50
CA SER A 112 -0.31 8.11 -1.89
C SER A 112 -1.41 8.94 -1.20
N PRO A 113 -1.33 9.23 0.11
CA PRO A 113 -2.39 9.96 0.80
C PRO A 113 -2.65 11.34 0.20
N PHE A 114 -3.92 11.70 0.09
CA PHE A 114 -4.40 13.00 -0.41
C PHE A 114 -3.91 13.40 -1.81
N THR A 115 -3.35 12.46 -2.58
CA THR A 115 -2.69 12.75 -3.86
C THR A 115 -3.27 11.85 -4.96
N PRO A 116 -4.30 12.32 -5.69
CA PRO A 116 -4.95 11.56 -6.76
C PRO A 116 -4.16 11.60 -8.07
N VAL A 117 -2.83 11.43 -8.00
CA VAL A 117 -1.94 11.45 -9.15
C VAL A 117 -1.54 10.01 -9.51
N PRO A 118 -1.78 9.55 -10.76
CA PRO A 118 -1.34 8.25 -11.22
C PRO A 118 0.16 8.00 -11.00
N GLY A 119 0.54 6.78 -10.66
CA GLY A 119 1.95 6.39 -10.57
C GLY A 119 2.16 5.04 -9.91
N ALA A 120 3.42 4.70 -9.64
CA ALA A 120 3.76 3.42 -9.02
C ALA A 120 3.14 3.29 -7.62
N ARG A 121 2.42 2.20 -7.35
CA ARG A 121 1.85 1.86 -6.02
C ARG A 121 2.37 0.54 -5.47
N LEU A 122 2.65 -0.39 -6.38
CA LEU A 122 3.29 -1.66 -6.12
C LEU A 122 4.74 -1.53 -6.57
N LEU A 123 5.62 -1.12 -5.67
CA LEU A 123 7.03 -1.00 -5.96
C LEU A 123 7.62 -2.42 -5.97
N ALA A 124 8.34 -2.79 -7.03
CA ALA A 124 8.95 -4.10 -7.13
C ALA A 124 10.14 -4.08 -8.08
N ARG A 125 11.19 -4.85 -7.76
CA ARG A 125 12.37 -5.01 -8.63
C ARG A 125 12.06 -5.75 -9.93
N ASP A 126 11.11 -6.69 -9.89
CA ASP A 126 10.73 -7.51 -11.03
C ASP A 126 9.25 -7.94 -10.94
N ALA A 127 8.75 -8.55 -12.02
CA ALA A 127 7.37 -9.05 -12.07
C ALA A 127 7.07 -10.14 -11.02
N PRO A 128 7.94 -11.15 -10.78
CA PRO A 128 7.74 -12.12 -9.70
C PRO A 128 7.56 -11.50 -8.32
N ALA A 129 8.41 -10.54 -7.93
CA ALA A 129 8.29 -9.84 -6.65
C ALA A 129 7.00 -9.02 -6.56
N ARG A 130 6.56 -8.41 -7.66
CA ARG A 130 5.26 -7.72 -7.73
C ARG A 130 4.09 -8.67 -7.50
N HIS A 131 4.11 -9.84 -8.12
CA HIS A 131 3.08 -10.86 -7.91
C HIS A 131 3.09 -11.38 -6.46
N ALA A 132 4.28 -11.61 -5.89
CA ALA A 132 4.41 -12.00 -4.49
C ALA A 132 3.86 -10.91 -3.55
N LEU A 133 4.10 -9.63 -3.84
CA LEU A 133 3.56 -8.51 -3.08
C LEU A 133 2.03 -8.49 -3.09
N VAL A 134 1.41 -8.70 -4.25
CA VAL A 134 -0.06 -8.77 -4.37
C VAL A 134 -0.62 -9.96 -3.60
N LYS A 135 0.01 -11.14 -3.70
CA LYS A 135 -0.38 -12.32 -2.91
C LYS A 135 -0.30 -12.05 -1.41
N ALA A 136 0.80 -11.45 -0.94
CA ALA A 136 0.99 -11.08 0.45
C ALA A 136 -0.06 -10.06 0.92
N LEU A 137 -0.39 -9.06 0.10
CA LEU A 137 -1.46 -8.10 0.41
C LEU A 137 -2.82 -8.76 0.57
N VAL A 138 -3.22 -9.62 -0.37
CA VAL A 138 -4.51 -10.32 -0.32
C VAL A 138 -4.58 -11.23 0.90
N GLN A 139 -3.52 -12.00 1.17
CA GLN A 139 -3.46 -12.86 2.36
C GLN A 139 -3.56 -12.03 3.65
N TRP A 140 -2.74 -10.97 3.77
CA TRP A 140 -2.73 -10.11 4.94
C TRP A 140 -4.10 -9.44 5.17
N CYS A 141 -4.77 -8.95 4.12
CA CYS A 141 -6.11 -8.37 4.23
C CYS A 141 -7.13 -9.40 4.73
N GLY A 142 -7.03 -10.66 4.29
CA GLY A 142 -7.86 -11.76 4.78
C GLY A 142 -7.63 -12.06 6.26
N GLU A 143 -6.37 -12.14 6.70
CA GLU A 143 -6.01 -12.33 8.11
C GLU A 143 -6.49 -11.19 9.02
N GLN A 144 -6.50 -9.96 8.49
CA GLN A 144 -7.02 -8.78 9.19
C GLN A 144 -8.55 -8.63 9.08
N HIS A 145 -9.25 -9.53 8.38
CA HIS A 145 -10.70 -9.51 8.17
C HIS A 145 -11.20 -8.19 7.55
N LEU A 146 -10.43 -7.63 6.61
CA LEU A 146 -10.81 -6.40 5.89
C LEU A 146 -11.83 -6.71 4.80
N SER A 147 -12.76 -5.78 4.59
CA SER A 147 -13.85 -5.93 3.60
C SER A 147 -13.32 -5.99 2.16
N SER A 148 -12.31 -5.18 1.84
CA SER A 148 -11.75 -5.05 0.50
C SER A 148 -10.32 -4.49 0.52
N LEU A 149 -9.63 -4.68 -0.62
CA LEU A 149 -8.34 -4.08 -0.94
C LEU A 149 -8.47 -3.25 -2.21
N HIS A 150 -8.15 -1.96 -2.12
CA HIS A 150 -8.24 -1.02 -3.23
C HIS A 150 -6.84 -0.55 -3.64
N LEU A 151 -6.52 -0.64 -4.93
CA LEU A 151 -5.31 -0.07 -5.51
C LEU A 151 -5.70 1.19 -6.28
N LEU A 152 -5.39 2.38 -5.75
CA LEU A 152 -5.87 3.64 -6.30
C LEU A 152 -4.78 4.39 -7.07
N PHE A 153 -5.18 4.97 -8.21
CA PHE A 153 -4.32 5.78 -9.08
C PHE A 153 -3.06 5.03 -9.53
N LEU A 154 -3.23 3.80 -10.01
CA LEU A 154 -2.16 3.06 -10.68
C LEU A 154 -1.76 3.78 -11.98
N SER A 155 -0.49 3.65 -12.36
CA SER A 155 -0.03 4.03 -13.69
C SER A 155 -0.68 3.18 -14.78
N GLU A 156 -0.88 3.78 -15.95
CA GLU A 156 -1.30 3.04 -17.15
C GLU A 156 -0.20 2.06 -17.60
N PRO A 157 -0.56 0.92 -18.20
CA PRO A 157 0.38 -0.08 -18.70
C PRO A 157 1.15 0.34 -19.96
#